data_AF-A0A524CZM0-F1
#
_entry.id   AF-A0A524CZM0-F1
#
_cell.length_a   1.000
_cell.length_b   1.000
_cell.length_c   1.000
_cell.angle_alpha   90.00
_cell.angle_beta   90.00
_cell.angle_gamma   90.00
#
_symmetry.space_group_name_H-M   'P 1'
#
loop_
_entity.id
_entity.type
_entity.pdbx_description
1 polymer ?
#
loop_
_entity_poly.entity_id
_entity_poly.type
_entity_poly.pdbx_seq_one_letter_code
_entity_poly.pdbx_strand_id
1 'polypeptide(L)'
;MKRYYLTILRILNALLFVWIIFIFLSLFDFSVVLTTSDNELVILDVILSIKNLISYGLYFILYLIAYGIAFIMAGLFSPFAFFNLNYTLTFIQQFFKNYLSVWFSFPGGTAPELFQVPPLMLQELLLFTEDFYLLIFQILFIIAIIYLIRGIISSDPKNNMRALGCLILMIVIPLIIFGFRDMLALFNLVEPFNSLGIINLNELADPLSPLFDNLPIDNFFAFLASPVALFAIFSYLYLELAFQINYIDTVTRPSLERSDRLEAQLNLLRKEAGHITANIDKIKEEAKKKKEELGIERESIGKFLTQKDKKFSYVKEMIEKRKLESEEKKLVRAASKTRRLGRYIERLFREDSEAEDTITAKSSAPRARNLAISTISNAAFRLIMLILISFIIIHPNWFFKNVFQLPPAITESVATLSPEIILILLLPIILLFPVIGKIISYIKHRTLVLRLKQEGKIKEILASVGDYVKKEEIPEDQTEEEIPFSEIATEAT
;
A
#
# COMPACT_ATOMS: atom_id res chain seq x y z
N MET A 1 8.21 9.43 -22.88
CA MET A 1 8.95 10.16 -21.82
C MET A 1 8.37 9.99 -20.41
N LYS A 2 7.05 10.12 -20.16
CA LYS A 2 6.49 10.03 -18.79
C LYS A 2 6.52 8.62 -18.16
N ARG A 3 6.30 7.56 -18.94
CA ARG A 3 6.49 6.16 -18.48
C ARG A 3 7.94 5.90 -18.06
N TYR A 4 8.92 6.40 -18.82
CA TYR A 4 10.35 6.33 -18.45
C TYR A 4 10.67 7.04 -17.14
N TYR A 5 10.08 8.22 -16.90
CA TYR A 5 10.26 8.96 -15.65
C TYR A 5 9.72 8.18 -14.42
N LEU A 6 8.52 7.59 -14.53
CA LEU A 6 7.98 6.73 -13.47
C LEU A 6 8.84 5.48 -13.23
N THR A 7 9.34 4.85 -14.29
CA THR A 7 10.24 3.70 -14.17
C THR A 7 11.55 4.08 -13.49
N ILE A 8 12.14 5.23 -13.84
CA ILE A 8 13.36 5.75 -13.20
C ILE A 8 13.12 5.99 -11.70
N LEU A 9 12.00 6.60 -11.32
CA LEU A 9 11.65 6.79 -9.91
C LEU A 9 11.48 5.47 -9.16
N ARG A 10 10.87 4.45 -9.79
CA ARG A 10 10.74 3.12 -9.19
C ARG A 10 12.10 2.45 -8.97
N ILE A 11 13.01 2.57 -9.94
CA ILE A 11 14.39 2.06 -9.81
C ILE A 11 15.13 2.78 -8.69
N LEU A 12 15.03 4.12 -8.63
CA LEU A 12 15.63 4.92 -7.56
C LEU A 12 15.11 4.49 -6.19
N ASN A 13 13.80 4.29 -6.06
CA ASN A 13 13.17 3.85 -4.81
C ASN A 13 13.62 2.43 -4.39
N ALA A 14 13.79 1.53 -5.36
CA ALA A 14 14.32 0.19 -5.11
C ALA A 14 15.79 0.23 -4.65
N LEU A 15 16.63 1.03 -5.31
CA LEU A 15 18.04 1.24 -4.90
C LEU A 15 18.13 1.83 -3.49
N LEU A 16 17.27 2.78 -3.16
CA LEU A 16 17.16 3.35 -1.82
C LEU A 16 16.86 2.30 -0.77
N PHE A 17 15.96 1.36 -1.05
CA PHE A 17 15.68 0.31 -0.08
C PHE A 17 16.82 -0.70 0.03
N VAL A 18 17.50 -1.05 -1.07
CA VAL A 18 18.72 -1.87 -0.99
C VAL A 18 19.75 -1.19 -0.08
N TRP A 19 19.87 0.13 -0.16
CA TRP A 19 20.72 0.91 0.73
C TRP A 19 20.23 0.87 2.19
N ILE A 20 18.92 0.95 2.43
CA ILE A 20 18.32 0.78 3.76
C ILE A 20 18.66 -0.61 4.33
N ILE A 21 18.54 -1.68 3.53
CA ILE A 21 18.92 -3.04 3.95
C ILE A 21 20.40 -3.07 4.31
N PHE A 22 21.27 -2.49 3.48
CA PHE A 22 22.71 -2.47 3.76
C PHE A 22 23.03 -1.79 5.09
N ILE A 23 22.44 -0.63 5.36
CA ILE A 23 22.59 0.05 6.65
C ILE A 23 21.99 -0.78 7.78
N PHE A 24 20.81 -1.38 7.56
CA PHE A 24 20.14 -2.22 8.54
C PHE A 24 20.99 -3.43 8.95
N LEU A 25 21.64 -4.10 7.99
CA LEU A 25 22.54 -5.22 8.26
C LEU A 25 23.81 -4.80 9.02
N SER A 26 24.18 -3.52 9.02
CA SER A 26 25.25 -3.00 9.89
C SER A 26 24.77 -2.73 11.32
N LEU A 27 23.47 -2.48 11.48
CA LEU A 27 22.82 -2.16 12.75
C LEU A 27 22.32 -3.41 13.50
N PHE A 28 22.08 -4.50 12.78
CA PHE A 28 21.44 -5.71 13.25
C PHE A 28 22.32 -6.92 12.94
N ASP A 29 22.75 -7.63 13.97
CA ASP A 29 23.60 -8.81 13.82
C ASP A 29 22.77 -10.03 13.40
N PHE A 30 22.76 -10.27 12.09
CA PHE A 30 22.05 -11.42 11.53
C PHE A 30 22.68 -12.77 11.90
N SER A 31 23.95 -12.81 12.32
CA SER A 31 24.59 -14.08 12.69
C SER A 31 23.93 -14.66 13.93
N VAL A 32 23.70 -13.82 14.95
CA VAL A 32 22.99 -14.15 16.19
C VAL A 32 21.56 -14.64 15.93
N VAL A 33 20.91 -14.12 14.89
CA VAL A 33 19.53 -14.49 14.55
C VAL A 33 19.46 -15.75 13.71
N LEU A 34 20.47 -16.06 12.89
CA LEU A 34 20.46 -17.23 12.00
C LEU A 34 20.90 -18.51 12.71
N THR A 35 21.87 -18.39 13.62
CA THR A 35 22.49 -19.53 14.29
C THR A 35 22.39 -19.40 15.81
N THR A 36 22.08 -20.51 16.48
CA THR A 36 22.15 -20.63 17.93
C THR A 36 23.60 -20.72 18.42
N SER A 37 23.81 -20.73 19.75
CA SER A 37 25.14 -20.83 20.36
C SER A 37 25.92 -22.09 19.93
N ASP A 38 25.20 -23.15 19.55
CA ASP A 38 25.75 -24.40 19.03
C ASP A 38 25.97 -24.40 17.50
N ASN A 39 25.79 -23.24 16.85
CA ASN A 39 25.94 -23.04 15.40
C ASN A 39 24.93 -23.85 14.56
N GLU A 40 23.80 -24.24 15.17
CA GLU A 40 22.65 -24.84 14.49
C GLU A 40 21.69 -23.76 14.00
N LEU A 41 20.84 -24.09 13.02
CA LEU A 41 19.86 -23.14 12.49
C LEU A 41 18.71 -22.99 13.47
N VAL A 42 18.39 -21.75 13.88
CA VAL A 42 17.30 -21.46 14.83
C VAL A 42 15.97 -22.11 14.43
N ILE A 43 15.66 -22.20 13.12
CA ILE A 43 14.42 -22.86 12.64
C ILE A 43 14.39 -24.35 13.03
N LEU A 44 15.54 -25.03 12.94
CA LEU A 44 15.66 -26.43 13.32
C LEU A 44 15.49 -26.57 14.83
N ASP A 45 16.13 -25.70 15.61
CA ASP A 45 16.04 -25.70 17.08
C ASP A 45 14.61 -25.46 17.56
N VAL A 46 13.87 -24.51 16.97
CA VAL A 46 12.44 -24.33 17.27
C VAL A 46 11.64 -25.61 17.01
N ILE A 47 11.89 -26.29 15.88
CA ILE A 47 11.19 -27.54 15.54
C ILE A 47 11.56 -28.66 16.53
N LEU A 48 12.83 -28.76 16.90
CA LEU A 48 13.34 -29.73 17.87
C LEU A 48 12.76 -29.47 19.26
N SER A 49 12.77 -28.23 19.74
CA SER A 49 12.20 -27.81 21.01
C SER A 49 10.69 -28.07 21.08
N ILE A 50 9.93 -27.81 20.00
CA ILE A 50 8.50 -28.19 19.91
C ILE A 50 8.33 -29.71 20.01
N LYS A 51 9.14 -30.48 19.28
CA LYS A 51 9.10 -31.95 19.30
C LYS A 51 9.42 -32.49 20.70
N ASN A 52 10.41 -31.92 21.38
CA ASN A 52 10.81 -32.29 22.73
C ASN A 52 9.70 -31.95 23.74
N LEU A 53 9.14 -30.74 23.69
CA LEU A 53 8.00 -30.32 24.52
C LEU A 53 6.79 -31.25 24.36
N ILE A 54 6.43 -31.60 23.13
CA ILE A 54 5.35 -32.56 22.86
C ILE A 54 5.70 -33.94 23.43
N SER A 55 6.95 -34.39 23.26
CA SER A 55 7.42 -35.68 23.77
C SER A 55 7.35 -35.73 25.30
N TYR A 56 7.87 -34.72 25.99
CA TYR A 56 7.80 -34.60 27.45
C TYR A 56 6.36 -34.50 27.94
N GLY A 57 5.52 -33.68 27.30
CA GLY A 57 4.12 -33.49 27.67
C GLY A 57 3.30 -34.77 27.52
N LEU A 58 3.42 -35.46 26.39
CA LEU A 58 2.73 -36.74 26.17
C LEU A 58 3.24 -37.83 27.12
N TYR A 59 4.57 -37.91 27.32
CA TYR A 59 5.17 -38.85 28.26
C TYR A 59 4.64 -38.62 29.69
N PHE A 60 4.60 -37.35 30.13
CA PHE A 60 4.08 -36.96 31.44
C PHE A 60 2.60 -37.32 31.62
N ILE A 61 1.76 -37.01 30.63
CA ILE A 61 0.32 -37.32 30.68
C ILE A 61 0.11 -38.84 30.77
N LEU A 62 0.80 -39.62 29.96
CA LEU A 62 0.72 -41.08 30.03
C LEU A 62 1.17 -41.60 31.41
N TYR A 63 2.23 -41.02 31.96
CA TYR A 63 2.76 -41.39 33.29
C TYR A 63 1.74 -41.08 34.39
N LEU A 64 1.10 -39.91 34.33
CA LEU A 64 0.02 -39.52 35.26
C LEU A 64 -1.21 -40.44 35.13
N ILE A 65 -1.60 -40.81 33.91
CA ILE A 65 -2.71 -41.75 33.69
C ILE A 65 -2.38 -43.11 34.33
N ALA A 66 -1.16 -43.64 34.11
CA ALA A 66 -0.74 -44.91 34.68
C ALA A 66 -0.72 -44.86 36.23
N TYR A 67 -0.20 -43.78 36.82
CA TYR A 67 -0.23 -43.58 38.27
C TYR A 67 -1.66 -43.45 38.79
N GLY A 68 -2.52 -42.69 38.10
CA GLY A 68 -3.93 -42.55 38.44
C GLY A 68 -4.66 -43.89 38.45
N ILE A 69 -4.43 -44.73 37.44
CA ILE A 69 -4.97 -46.10 37.39
C ILE A 69 -4.44 -46.94 38.57
N ALA A 70 -3.15 -46.86 38.88
CA ALA A 70 -2.58 -47.58 40.03
C ALA A 70 -3.21 -47.16 41.37
N PHE A 71 -3.48 -45.87 41.56
CA PHE A 71 -4.17 -45.38 42.76
C PHE A 71 -5.63 -45.83 42.82
N ILE A 72 -6.36 -45.81 41.71
CA ILE A 72 -7.74 -46.32 41.64
C ILE A 72 -7.76 -47.83 41.97
N MET A 73 -6.84 -48.59 41.38
CA MET A 73 -6.68 -50.02 41.68
C MET A 73 -6.31 -50.26 43.14
N ALA A 74 -5.44 -49.43 43.72
CA ALA A 74 -5.13 -49.51 45.14
C ALA A 74 -6.35 -49.24 46.02
N GLY A 75 -7.18 -48.25 45.69
CA GLY A 75 -8.42 -47.98 46.40
C GLY A 75 -9.40 -49.16 46.34
N LEU A 76 -9.54 -49.78 45.16
CA LEU A 76 -10.44 -50.92 44.95
C LEU A 76 -9.93 -52.22 45.56
N PHE A 77 -8.61 -52.47 45.52
CA PHE A 77 -8.01 -53.76 45.88
C PHE A 77 -7.16 -53.73 47.17
N SER A 78 -7.04 -52.59 47.85
CA SER A 78 -6.33 -52.46 49.14
C SER A 78 -6.74 -53.48 50.21
N PRO A 79 -8.01 -53.92 50.33
CA PRO A 79 -8.39 -54.91 51.35
C PRO A 79 -7.82 -56.31 51.08
N PHE A 80 -7.31 -56.57 49.88
CA PHE A 80 -6.81 -57.88 49.50
C PHE A 80 -5.30 -58.00 49.75
N ALA A 81 -4.89 -59.01 50.51
CA ALA A 81 -3.50 -59.26 50.88
C ALA A 81 -2.54 -59.51 49.70
N PHE A 82 -3.07 -59.77 48.50
CA PHE A 82 -2.27 -60.02 47.29
C PHE A 82 -1.90 -58.75 46.51
N PHE A 83 -2.47 -57.57 46.85
CA PHE A 83 -2.16 -56.32 46.15
C PHE A 83 -1.10 -55.51 46.91
N ASN A 84 -0.03 -55.11 46.22
CA ASN A 84 1.04 -54.27 46.77
C ASN A 84 1.24 -53.04 45.87
N LEU A 85 0.86 -51.86 46.37
CA LEU A 85 0.98 -50.59 45.64
C LEU A 85 2.44 -50.27 45.26
N ASN A 86 3.40 -50.51 46.14
CA ASN A 86 4.81 -50.21 45.88
C ASN A 86 5.34 -51.05 44.70
N TYR A 87 4.90 -52.30 44.60
CA TYR A 87 5.23 -53.14 43.45
C TYR A 87 4.63 -52.58 42.16
N THR A 88 3.35 -52.20 42.15
CA THR A 88 2.69 -51.61 40.98
C THR A 88 3.35 -50.30 40.53
N LEU A 89 3.70 -49.40 41.45
CA LEU A 89 4.39 -48.15 41.13
C LEU A 89 5.79 -48.40 40.56
N THR A 90 6.55 -49.34 41.14
CA THR A 90 7.87 -49.74 40.63
C THR A 90 7.77 -50.36 39.24
N PHE A 91 6.75 -51.20 39.02
CA PHE A 91 6.47 -51.77 37.70
C PHE A 91 6.17 -50.68 36.67
N ILE A 92 5.32 -49.70 36.99
CA ILE A 92 5.03 -48.58 36.10
C ILE A 92 6.30 -47.80 35.78
N GLN A 93 7.12 -47.46 36.78
CA GLN A 93 8.38 -46.74 36.56
C GLN A 93 9.34 -47.52 35.65
N GLN A 94 9.52 -48.83 35.89
CA GLN A 94 10.36 -49.67 35.02
C GLN A 94 9.78 -49.82 33.62
N PHE A 95 8.46 -49.94 33.49
CA PHE A 95 7.78 -50.04 32.21
C PHE A 95 7.98 -48.76 31.38
N PHE A 96 7.79 -47.60 32.00
CA PHE A 96 8.00 -46.30 31.36
C PHE A 96 9.47 -46.05 31.01
N LYS A 97 10.40 -46.47 31.86
CA LYS A 97 11.84 -46.30 31.64
C LYS A 97 12.40 -47.21 30.56
N ASN A 98 11.95 -48.46 30.49
CA ASN A 98 12.56 -49.48 29.62
C ASN A 98 11.79 -49.73 28.32
N TYR A 99 10.46 -49.52 28.30
CA TYR A 99 9.62 -49.85 27.14
C TYR A 99 9.01 -48.60 26.51
N LEU A 100 8.29 -47.80 27.29
CA LEU A 100 7.58 -46.63 26.74
C LEU A 100 8.56 -45.55 26.27
N SER A 101 9.70 -45.40 26.94
CA SER A 101 10.75 -44.43 26.59
C SER A 101 11.26 -44.55 25.16
N VAL A 102 11.25 -45.75 24.57
CA VAL A 102 11.71 -46.00 23.20
C VAL A 102 10.82 -45.27 22.17
N TRP A 103 9.60 -44.91 22.55
CA TRP A 103 8.64 -44.24 21.67
C TRP A 103 8.77 -42.72 21.69
N PHE A 104 9.61 -42.17 22.58
CA PHE A 104 9.82 -40.74 22.75
C PHE A 104 11.30 -40.40 22.55
N SER A 105 11.58 -39.19 22.07
CA SER A 105 12.96 -38.68 22.00
C SER A 105 13.21 -37.73 23.17
N PHE A 106 14.24 -38.00 23.94
CA PHE A 106 14.72 -37.14 25.02
C PHE A 106 16.13 -36.64 24.69
N PRO A 107 16.43 -35.32 24.79
CA PRO A 107 17.75 -34.76 24.50
C PRO A 107 18.91 -35.47 25.22
N GLY A 108 18.72 -35.87 26.49
CA GLY A 108 19.73 -36.60 27.27
C GLY A 108 19.86 -38.10 26.96
N GLY A 109 19.09 -38.65 26.02
CA GLY A 109 19.08 -40.07 25.66
C GLY A 109 18.50 -41.02 26.74
N THR A 110 18.29 -40.53 27.97
CA THR A 110 17.71 -41.29 29.07
C THR A 110 16.29 -40.86 29.38
N ALA A 111 15.42 -41.83 29.66
CA ALA A 111 14.05 -41.55 30.08
C ALA A 111 14.02 -40.88 31.48
N PRO A 112 13.36 -39.71 31.61
CA PRO A 112 13.25 -39.03 32.89
C PRO A 112 12.27 -39.73 33.84
N GLU A 113 12.49 -39.57 35.14
CA GLU A 113 11.50 -39.97 36.15
C GLU A 113 10.34 -38.96 36.24
N LEU A 114 9.18 -39.37 36.79
CA LEU A 114 7.98 -38.53 36.86
C LEU A 114 8.24 -37.10 37.38
N PHE A 115 9.01 -36.97 38.46
CA PHE A 115 9.30 -35.69 39.09
C PHE A 115 10.36 -34.87 38.34
N GLN A 116 11.10 -35.50 37.42
CA GLN A 116 12.06 -34.83 36.54
C GLN A 116 11.40 -34.28 35.28
N VAL A 117 10.21 -34.78 34.89
CA VAL A 117 9.54 -34.32 33.67
C VAL A 117 9.14 -32.83 33.75
N PRO A 118 8.48 -32.33 34.82
CA PRO A 118 8.13 -30.91 34.90
C PRO A 118 9.31 -29.93 34.77
N PRO A 119 10.44 -30.09 35.49
CA PRO A 119 11.57 -29.18 35.33
C PRO A 119 12.24 -29.28 33.95
N LEU A 120 12.33 -30.47 33.35
CA LEU A 120 12.84 -30.62 31.98
C LEU A 120 11.92 -29.96 30.95
N MET A 121 10.61 -30.09 31.11
CA MET A 121 9.64 -29.41 30.26
C MET A 121 9.73 -27.89 30.37
N LEU A 122 9.97 -27.35 31.58
CA LEU A 122 10.22 -25.91 31.77
C LEU A 122 11.52 -25.47 31.12
N GLN A 123 12.58 -26.26 31.21
CA GLN A 123 13.86 -25.96 30.53
C GLN A 123 13.70 -25.91 29.01
N GLU A 124 13.04 -26.91 28.42
CA GLU A 124 12.74 -26.91 26.98
C GLU A 124 11.81 -25.77 26.57
N LEU A 125 10.89 -25.36 27.46
CA LEU A 125 10.03 -24.21 27.22
C LEU A 125 10.84 -22.92 27.16
N LEU A 126 11.82 -22.75 28.05
CA LEU A 126 12.72 -21.59 28.05
C LEU A 126 13.54 -21.52 26.76
N LEU A 127 14.19 -22.62 26.37
CA LEU A 127 14.93 -22.73 25.11
C LEU A 127 14.01 -22.42 23.92
N PHE A 128 12.81 -23.01 23.89
CA PHE A 128 11.81 -22.71 22.87
C PHE A 128 11.46 -21.22 22.81
N THR A 129 11.29 -20.53 23.94
CA THR A 129 10.94 -19.11 23.94
C THR A 129 12.08 -18.22 23.44
N GLU A 130 13.33 -18.56 23.73
CA GLU A 130 14.52 -17.88 23.22
C GLU A 130 14.67 -18.07 21.71
N ASP A 131 14.57 -19.31 21.23
CA ASP A 131 14.64 -19.63 19.81
C ASP A 131 13.45 -19.01 19.04
N PHE A 132 12.26 -19.03 19.64
CA PHE A 132 11.07 -18.41 19.05
C PHE A 132 11.21 -16.89 18.96
N TYR A 133 11.83 -16.25 19.96
CA TYR A 133 12.19 -14.83 19.90
C TYR A 133 13.09 -14.53 18.69
N LEU A 134 14.13 -15.33 18.48
CA LEU A 134 15.02 -15.19 17.31
C LEU A 134 14.29 -15.48 15.98
N LEU A 135 13.42 -16.49 15.95
CA LEU A 135 12.61 -16.85 14.77
C LEU A 135 11.69 -15.70 14.33
N ILE A 136 11.13 -14.93 15.27
CA ILE A 136 10.28 -13.76 14.94
C ILE A 136 11.05 -12.79 14.03
N PHE A 137 12.33 -12.54 14.28
CA PHE A 137 13.13 -11.63 13.45
C PHE A 137 13.35 -12.18 12.03
N GLN A 138 13.60 -13.49 11.89
CA GLN A 138 13.71 -14.12 10.58
C GLN A 138 12.41 -13.97 9.78
N ILE A 139 11.27 -14.23 10.42
CA ILE A 139 9.94 -14.08 9.82
C ILE A 139 9.72 -12.62 9.40
N LEU A 140 10.01 -11.65 10.27
CA LEU A 140 9.86 -10.23 9.99
C LEU A 140 10.73 -9.78 8.81
N PHE A 141 11.97 -10.27 8.73
CA PHE A 141 12.86 -9.96 7.63
C PHE A 141 12.35 -10.52 6.30
N ILE A 142 11.92 -11.79 6.28
CA ILE A 142 11.31 -12.41 5.08
C ILE A 142 10.07 -11.62 4.64
N ILE A 143 9.20 -11.26 5.59
CA ILE A 143 8.01 -10.44 5.32
C ILE A 143 8.40 -9.07 4.76
N ALA A 144 9.45 -8.43 5.29
CA ALA A 144 9.95 -7.15 4.80
C ALA A 144 10.38 -7.24 3.32
N ILE A 145 11.12 -8.30 2.95
CA ILE A 145 11.55 -8.53 1.56
C ILE A 145 10.36 -8.80 0.63
N ILE A 146 9.39 -9.62 1.07
CA ILE A 146 8.18 -9.88 0.28
C ILE A 146 7.41 -8.58 0.02
N TYR A 147 7.19 -7.75 1.04
CA TYR A 147 6.49 -6.48 0.89
C TYR A 147 7.29 -5.46 0.08
N LEU A 148 8.62 -5.49 0.12
CA LEU A 148 9.45 -4.71 -0.81
C LEU A 148 9.17 -5.11 -2.26
N ILE A 149 9.30 -6.39 -2.60
CA ILE A 149 9.11 -6.87 -3.98
C ILE A 149 7.72 -6.44 -4.46
N ARG A 150 6.70 -6.63 -3.61
CA ARG A 150 5.33 -6.21 -3.90
C ARG A 150 5.21 -4.69 -4.05
N GLY A 151 5.90 -3.91 -3.23
CA GLY A 151 5.91 -2.45 -3.27
C GLY A 151 6.50 -1.89 -4.57
N ILE A 152 7.60 -2.49 -5.05
CA ILE A 152 8.24 -2.14 -6.34
C ILE A 152 7.29 -2.41 -7.52
N ILE A 153 6.56 -3.53 -7.50
CA ILE A 153 5.66 -3.94 -8.59
C ILE A 153 4.37 -3.11 -8.58
N SER A 154 3.71 -2.99 -7.42
CA SER A 154 2.36 -2.43 -7.31
C SER A 154 2.31 -0.90 -7.18
N SER A 155 3.44 -0.24 -6.84
CA SER A 155 3.49 1.21 -6.55
C SER A 155 2.50 1.68 -5.47
N ASP A 156 2.02 0.74 -4.63
CA ASP A 156 1.19 1.05 -3.47
C ASP A 156 2.08 1.37 -2.26
N PRO A 157 2.02 2.58 -1.70
CA PRO A 157 2.85 2.98 -0.57
C PRO A 157 2.56 2.13 0.68
N LYS A 158 1.39 1.49 0.79
CA LYS A 158 1.09 0.59 1.91
C LYS A 158 2.07 -0.57 2.01
N ASN A 159 2.51 -1.11 0.87
CA ASN A 159 3.49 -2.21 0.87
C ASN A 159 4.87 -1.70 1.30
N ASN A 160 5.28 -0.52 0.84
CA ASN A 160 6.53 0.12 1.26
C ASN A 160 6.52 0.46 2.76
N MET A 161 5.39 0.91 3.30
CA MET A 161 5.20 1.13 4.74
C MET A 161 5.28 -0.17 5.55
N ARG A 162 4.69 -1.26 5.07
CA ARG A 162 4.77 -2.56 5.74
C ARG A 162 6.20 -3.11 5.74
N ALA A 163 6.90 -3.01 4.61
CA ALA A 163 8.28 -3.44 4.49
C ALA A 163 9.19 -2.70 5.49
N LEU A 164 9.09 -1.37 5.53
CA LEU A 164 9.84 -0.56 6.48
C LEU A 164 9.39 -0.80 7.93
N GLY A 165 8.09 -0.94 8.15
CA GLY A 165 7.52 -1.22 9.47
C GLY A 165 8.07 -2.51 10.06
N CYS A 166 8.26 -3.56 9.25
CA CYS A 166 8.92 -4.80 9.70
C CYS A 166 10.36 -4.55 10.13
N LEU A 167 11.18 -3.82 9.36
CA LEU A 167 12.56 -3.49 9.73
C LEU A 167 12.62 -2.65 11.01
N ILE A 168 11.75 -1.65 11.16
CA ILE A 168 11.67 -0.84 12.37
C ILE A 168 11.25 -1.70 13.57
N LEU A 169 10.31 -2.61 13.38
CA LEU A 169 9.82 -3.47 14.45
C LEU A 169 10.90 -4.46 14.92
N MET A 170 11.81 -4.88 14.02
CA MET A 170 13.01 -5.64 14.40
C MET A 170 13.97 -4.83 15.29
N ILE A 171 13.95 -3.50 15.24
CA ILE A 171 14.74 -2.63 16.13
C ILE A 171 13.98 -2.35 17.43
N VAL A 172 12.67 -2.09 17.33
CA VAL A 172 11.84 -1.71 18.47
C VAL A 172 11.64 -2.86 19.45
N ILE A 173 11.48 -4.11 18.97
CA ILE A 173 11.27 -5.27 19.85
C ILE A 173 12.43 -5.46 20.85
N PRO A 174 13.71 -5.56 20.41
CA PRO A 174 14.84 -5.68 21.33
C PRO A 174 14.90 -4.50 22.31
N LEU A 175 14.75 -3.27 21.82
CA LEU A 175 14.76 -2.08 22.68
C LEU A 175 13.69 -2.13 23.78
N ILE A 176 12.49 -2.63 23.48
CA ILE A 176 11.43 -2.79 24.49
C ILE A 176 11.82 -3.87 25.50
N ILE A 177 12.34 -5.01 25.05
CA ILE A 177 12.65 -6.14 25.93
C ILE A 177 13.84 -5.82 26.84
N PHE A 178 14.93 -5.29 26.29
CA PHE A 178 16.09 -4.89 27.07
C PHE A 178 15.81 -3.67 27.95
N GLY A 179 15.03 -2.69 27.46
CA GLY A 179 14.54 -1.61 28.30
C GLY A 179 13.67 -2.10 29.47
N PHE A 180 12.85 -3.13 29.25
CA PHE A 180 12.07 -3.78 30.31
C PHE A 180 12.97 -4.54 31.30
N ARG A 181 14.00 -5.25 30.81
CA ARG A 181 15.02 -5.90 31.64
C ARG A 181 15.73 -4.88 32.54
N ASP A 182 16.18 -3.76 31.98
CA ASP A 182 16.87 -2.70 32.73
C ASP A 182 15.96 -2.09 33.80
N MET A 183 14.68 -1.87 33.46
CA MET A 183 13.67 -1.43 34.42
C MET A 183 13.50 -2.45 35.57
N LEU A 184 13.41 -3.74 35.27
CA LEU A 184 13.34 -4.77 36.31
C LEU A 184 14.61 -4.83 37.16
N ALA A 185 15.77 -4.60 36.55
CA ALA A 185 17.06 -4.58 37.24
C ALA A 185 17.12 -3.46 38.29
N LEU A 186 16.55 -2.29 37.99
CA LEU A 186 16.44 -1.18 38.96
C LEU A 186 15.66 -1.56 40.23
N PHE A 187 14.72 -2.49 40.13
CA PHE A 187 13.92 -2.98 41.25
C PHE A 187 14.41 -4.32 41.84
N ASN A 188 15.55 -4.86 41.36
CA ASN A 188 16.03 -6.21 41.68
C ASN A 188 14.98 -7.31 41.41
N LEU A 189 14.12 -7.11 40.39
CA LEU A 189 13.03 -8.02 40.02
C LEU A 189 13.37 -8.97 38.87
N VAL A 190 14.59 -8.89 38.31
CA VAL A 190 15.02 -9.75 37.19
C VAL A 190 15.03 -11.23 37.60
N GLU A 191 15.65 -11.57 38.73
CA GLU A 191 15.72 -12.96 39.21
C GLU A 191 14.33 -13.54 39.56
N PRO A 192 13.46 -12.82 40.29
CA PRO A 192 12.07 -13.24 40.47
C PRO A 192 11.32 -13.47 39.15
N PHE A 193 11.54 -12.62 38.15
CA PHE A 193 10.88 -12.75 36.85
C PHE A 193 11.39 -13.98 36.08
N ASN A 194 12.71 -14.19 36.04
CA ASN A 194 13.31 -15.38 35.42
C ASN A 194 12.84 -16.67 36.11
N SER A 195 12.61 -16.64 37.44
CA SER A 195 12.10 -17.79 38.19
C SER A 195 10.68 -18.22 37.81
N LEU A 196 9.89 -17.37 37.13
CA LEU A 196 8.57 -17.74 36.61
C LEU A 196 8.66 -18.73 35.44
N GLY A 197 9.85 -18.96 34.87
CA GLY A 197 10.06 -19.95 33.82
C GLY A 197 9.40 -19.61 32.48
N ILE A 198 9.10 -18.32 32.25
CA ILE A 198 8.47 -17.85 31.00
C ILE A 198 9.52 -17.46 29.96
N ILE A 199 10.46 -16.58 30.32
CA ILE A 199 11.58 -16.12 29.48
C ILE A 199 12.78 -15.87 30.41
N ASN A 200 13.99 -16.27 30.01
CA ASN A 200 15.22 -15.90 30.70
C ASN A 200 15.78 -14.59 30.14
N LEU A 201 15.54 -13.48 30.83
CA LEU A 201 15.98 -12.16 30.38
C LEU A 201 17.51 -11.97 30.44
N ASN A 202 18.22 -12.81 31.18
CA ASN A 202 19.67 -12.69 31.32
C ASN A 202 20.45 -13.37 30.18
N GLU A 203 19.87 -14.41 29.59
CA GLU A 203 20.49 -15.23 28.53
C GLU A 203 19.98 -14.85 27.14
N LEU A 204 18.97 -13.99 27.05
CA LEU A 204 18.43 -13.53 25.78
C LEU A 204 19.49 -12.81 24.94
N ALA A 205 19.73 -13.32 23.74
CA ALA A 205 20.67 -12.71 22.81
C ALA A 205 20.14 -11.35 22.31
N ASP A 206 20.99 -10.32 22.29
CA ASP A 206 20.67 -9.03 21.70
C ASP A 206 21.08 -9.01 20.22
N PRO A 207 20.14 -8.95 19.27
CA PRO A 207 20.46 -8.87 17.85
C PRO A 207 20.85 -7.45 17.43
N LEU A 208 20.76 -6.44 18.30
CA LEU A 208 21.20 -5.09 18.00
C LEU A 208 22.71 -4.94 18.14
N SER A 209 23.30 -4.20 17.20
CA SER A 209 24.72 -3.87 17.29
C SER A 209 24.99 -2.84 18.40
N PRO A 210 26.20 -2.83 18.99
CA PRO A 210 26.64 -1.82 19.96
C PRO A 210 26.66 -0.38 19.42
N LEU A 211 26.39 -0.20 18.12
CA LEU A 211 26.28 1.11 17.47
C LEU A 211 25.03 1.87 17.92
N PHE A 212 24.03 1.18 18.50
CA PHE A 212 22.89 1.82 19.14
C PHE A 212 23.23 2.48 20.47
N ASP A 213 24.17 1.91 21.22
CA ASP A 213 24.53 2.41 22.55
C ASP A 213 25.53 3.57 22.48
N ASN A 214 26.36 3.60 21.44
CA ASN A 214 27.46 4.57 21.28
C ASN A 214 27.12 5.69 20.30
N LEU A 215 25.99 6.38 20.51
CA LEU A 215 25.61 7.51 19.66
C LEU A 215 26.50 8.73 19.95
N PRO A 216 27.15 9.35 18.94
CA PRO A 216 27.97 10.54 19.13
C PRO A 216 27.08 11.78 19.29
N ILE A 217 26.44 11.91 20.46
CA ILE A 217 25.48 12.97 20.75
C ILE A 217 26.20 14.33 20.73
N ASP A 218 27.46 14.45 21.15
CA ASP A 218 28.09 15.78 21.28
C ASP A 218 28.39 16.50 19.95
N ASN A 219 28.38 15.79 18.81
CA ASN A 219 28.68 16.38 17.50
C ASN A 219 27.56 16.13 16.48
N PHE A 220 26.88 17.19 16.05
CA PHE A 220 25.77 17.14 15.10
C PHE A 220 26.10 16.39 13.80
N PHE A 221 27.26 16.65 13.19
CA PHE A 221 27.62 16.01 11.93
C PHE A 221 28.00 14.54 12.13
N ALA A 222 28.64 14.21 13.25
CA ALA A 222 28.92 12.82 13.61
C ALA A 222 27.62 12.05 13.91
N PHE A 223 26.66 12.70 14.57
CA PHE A 223 25.33 12.15 14.82
C PHE A 223 24.58 11.87 13.52
N LEU A 224 24.55 12.82 12.58
CA LEU A 224 23.91 12.62 11.27
C LEU A 224 24.56 11.51 10.43
N ALA A 225 25.87 11.32 10.58
CA ALA A 225 26.61 10.24 9.92
C ALA A 225 26.50 8.90 10.65
N SER A 226 25.86 8.85 11.83
CA SER A 226 25.67 7.61 12.56
C SER A 226 24.78 6.64 11.77
N PRO A 227 25.05 5.33 11.81
CA PRO A 227 24.24 4.34 11.10
C PRO A 227 22.75 4.41 11.46
N VAL A 228 22.43 4.70 12.72
CA VAL A 228 21.04 4.86 13.21
C VAL A 228 20.37 6.08 12.57
N ALA A 229 21.03 7.24 12.55
CA ALA A 229 20.49 8.44 11.93
C ALA A 229 20.35 8.29 10.41
N LEU A 230 21.35 7.69 9.75
CA LEU A 230 21.29 7.39 8.33
C LEU A 230 20.13 6.44 8.01
N PHE A 231 19.95 5.37 8.80
CA PHE A 231 18.81 4.47 8.64
C PHE A 231 17.49 5.24 8.71
N ALA A 232 17.29 6.11 9.70
CA ALA A 232 16.08 6.91 9.84
C ALA A 232 15.87 7.87 8.64
N ILE A 233 16.92 8.57 8.22
CA ILE A 233 16.88 9.53 7.09
C ILE A 233 16.53 8.82 5.78
N PHE A 234 17.22 7.72 5.47
CA PHE A 234 16.98 6.97 4.24
C PHE A 234 15.61 6.31 4.24
N SER A 235 15.16 5.80 5.39
CA SER A 235 13.82 5.24 5.59
C SER A 235 12.72 6.26 5.32
N TYR A 236 12.90 7.49 5.84
CA TYR A 236 11.99 8.59 5.56
C TYR A 236 11.98 8.95 4.08
N LEU A 237 13.16 9.08 3.46
CA LEU A 237 13.29 9.45 2.05
C LEU A 237 12.66 8.39 1.12
N TYR A 238 12.84 7.11 1.43
CA TYR A 238 12.19 6.00 0.75
C TYR A 238 10.66 6.09 0.81
N LEU A 239 10.08 6.35 1.99
CA LEU A 239 8.63 6.52 2.10
C LEU A 239 8.13 7.76 1.36
N GLU A 240 8.82 8.88 1.48
CA GLU A 240 8.46 10.11 0.79
C GLU A 240 8.48 9.89 -0.74
N LEU A 241 9.51 9.23 -1.29
CA LEU A 241 9.53 8.84 -2.70
C LEU A 241 8.40 7.88 -3.07
N ALA A 242 8.11 6.88 -2.23
CA ALA A 242 7.00 5.96 -2.46
C ALA A 242 5.64 6.69 -2.56
N PHE A 243 5.38 7.64 -1.66
CA PHE A 243 4.17 8.45 -1.70
C PHE A 243 4.13 9.35 -2.93
N GLN A 244 5.26 9.94 -3.33
CA GLN A 244 5.35 10.78 -4.51
C GLN A 244 5.14 9.98 -5.80
N ILE A 245 5.72 8.78 -5.92
CA ILE A 245 5.48 7.87 -7.04
C ILE A 245 3.99 7.55 -7.14
N ASN A 246 3.35 7.21 -6.02
CA ASN A 246 1.92 6.90 -5.99
C ASN A 246 1.05 8.11 -6.37
N TYR A 247 1.38 9.30 -5.87
CA TYR A 247 0.69 10.54 -6.24
C TYR A 247 0.81 10.83 -7.72
N ILE A 248 2.02 10.73 -8.29
CA ILE A 248 2.27 10.97 -9.72
C ILE A 248 1.50 9.96 -10.54
N ASP A 249 1.55 8.68 -10.19
CA ASP A 249 0.83 7.63 -10.92
C ASP A 249 -0.69 7.89 -10.87
N THR A 250 -1.25 8.17 -9.70
CA THR A 250 -2.68 8.42 -9.51
C THR A 250 -3.18 9.66 -10.25
N VAL A 251 -2.42 10.76 -10.22
CA VAL A 251 -2.82 12.03 -10.85
C VAL A 251 -2.57 12.02 -12.35
N THR A 252 -1.49 11.41 -12.82
CA THR A 252 -1.13 11.45 -14.25
C THR A 252 -1.80 10.36 -15.06
N ARG A 253 -2.16 9.22 -14.46
CA ARG A 253 -2.76 8.09 -15.17
C ARG A 253 -4.04 8.42 -15.93
N PRO A 254 -5.06 9.11 -15.36
CA PRO A 254 -6.27 9.46 -16.11
C PRO A 254 -5.97 10.35 -17.33
N SER A 255 -5.04 11.30 -17.20
CA SER A 255 -4.64 12.16 -18.31
C SER A 255 -3.89 11.39 -19.40
N LEU A 256 -3.05 10.43 -19.01
CA LEU A 256 -2.34 9.54 -19.94
C LEU A 256 -3.30 8.62 -20.68
N GLU A 257 -4.23 7.96 -19.98
CA GLU A 257 -5.24 7.10 -20.60
C GLU A 257 -6.14 7.87 -21.57
N ARG A 258 -6.47 9.12 -21.25
CA ARG A 258 -7.20 10.02 -22.15
C ARG A 258 -6.38 10.39 -23.38
N SER A 259 -5.09 10.71 -23.20
CA SER A 259 -4.18 11.02 -24.30
C SER A 259 -4.03 9.83 -25.25
N ASP A 260 -3.74 8.63 -24.71
CA ASP A 260 -3.58 7.40 -25.47
C ASP A 260 -4.87 7.07 -26.25
N ARG A 261 -6.05 7.30 -25.64
CA ARG A 261 -7.35 7.10 -26.30
C ARG A 261 -7.58 8.10 -27.44
N LEU A 262 -7.31 9.38 -27.21
CA LEU A 262 -7.50 10.43 -28.21
C LEU A 262 -6.54 10.24 -29.39
N GLU A 263 -5.28 9.88 -29.10
CA GLU A 263 -4.29 9.55 -30.12
C GLU A 263 -4.71 8.33 -30.95
N ALA A 264 -5.20 7.26 -30.32
CA ALA A 264 -5.74 6.09 -31.02
C ALA A 264 -6.93 6.47 -31.91
N GLN A 265 -7.87 7.27 -31.41
CA GLN A 265 -9.02 7.77 -32.19
C GLN A 265 -8.58 8.63 -33.37
N LEU A 266 -7.58 9.48 -33.18
CA LEU A 266 -7.06 10.36 -34.22
C LEU A 266 -6.31 9.58 -35.31
N ASN A 267 -5.55 8.56 -34.91
CA ASN A 267 -4.89 7.63 -35.84
C ASN A 267 -5.91 6.79 -36.62
N LEU A 268 -6.96 6.29 -35.98
CA LEU A 268 -8.07 5.61 -36.66
C LEU A 268 -8.75 6.54 -37.67
N LEU A 269 -9.04 7.78 -37.28
CA LEU A 269 -9.65 8.77 -38.14
C LEU A 269 -8.77 9.11 -39.35
N ARG A 270 -7.45 9.25 -39.16
CA ARG A 270 -6.49 9.45 -40.26
C ARG A 270 -6.48 8.25 -41.21
N LYS A 271 -6.44 7.03 -40.67
CA LYS A 271 -6.46 5.78 -41.46
C LYS A 271 -7.76 5.64 -42.26
N GLU A 272 -8.91 5.90 -41.64
CA GLU A 272 -10.22 5.86 -42.29
C GLU A 272 -10.39 6.98 -43.31
N ALA A 273 -9.97 8.21 -42.99
CA ALA A 273 -10.02 9.33 -43.94
C ALA A 273 -9.12 9.06 -45.16
N GLY A 274 -7.94 8.47 -44.97
CA GLY A 274 -7.06 8.01 -46.04
C GLY A 274 -7.70 6.91 -46.88
N HIS A 275 -8.26 5.87 -46.25
CA HIS A 275 -8.96 4.77 -46.93
C HIS A 275 -10.17 5.26 -47.74
N ILE A 276 -11.01 6.14 -47.16
CA ILE A 276 -12.15 6.74 -47.84
C ILE A 276 -11.68 7.62 -48.99
N THR A 277 -10.61 8.41 -48.81
CA THR A 277 -10.08 9.25 -49.89
C THR A 277 -9.54 8.43 -51.05
N ALA A 278 -8.88 7.30 -50.78
CA ALA A 278 -8.33 6.40 -51.79
C ALA A 278 -9.41 5.54 -52.48
N ASN A 279 -10.47 5.13 -51.77
CA ASN A 279 -11.50 4.24 -52.27
C ASN A 279 -12.83 4.94 -52.60
N ILE A 280 -12.88 6.28 -52.68
CA ILE A 280 -14.14 7.00 -52.97
C ILE A 280 -14.76 6.60 -54.29
N ASP A 281 -13.94 6.36 -55.31
CA ASP A 281 -14.43 5.97 -56.63
C ASP A 281 -14.93 4.53 -56.59
N LYS A 282 -14.25 3.62 -55.87
CA LYS A 282 -14.72 2.24 -55.63
C LYS A 282 -15.96 2.17 -54.75
N ILE A 283 -16.09 3.01 -53.72
CA ILE A 283 -17.26 3.05 -52.82
C ILE A 283 -18.46 3.65 -53.55
N LYS A 284 -18.25 4.67 -54.40
CA LYS A 284 -19.29 5.18 -55.29
C LYS A 284 -19.67 4.17 -56.36
N GLU A 285 -18.70 3.44 -56.91
CA GLU A 285 -18.95 2.38 -57.89
C GLU A 285 -19.60 1.15 -57.27
N GLU A 286 -19.25 0.71 -56.07
CA GLU A 286 -19.92 -0.38 -55.34
C GLU A 286 -21.33 0.02 -54.90
N ALA A 287 -21.54 1.27 -54.48
CA ALA A 287 -22.88 1.79 -54.21
C ALA A 287 -23.73 1.83 -55.50
N LYS A 288 -23.12 2.24 -56.62
CA LYS A 288 -23.77 2.27 -57.94
C LYS A 288 -23.99 0.86 -58.51
N LYS A 289 -23.08 -0.08 -58.27
CA LYS A 289 -23.19 -1.49 -58.65
C LYS A 289 -24.19 -2.23 -57.79
N LYS A 290 -24.28 -2.00 -56.48
CA LYS A 290 -25.38 -2.52 -55.65
C LYS A 290 -26.75 -2.02 -56.12
N LYS A 291 -26.81 -0.76 -56.59
CA LYS A 291 -28.02 -0.20 -57.21
C LYS A 291 -28.37 -0.87 -58.55
N GLU A 292 -27.37 -1.35 -59.29
CA GLU A 292 -27.53 -2.09 -60.55
C GLU A 292 -27.82 -3.59 -60.31
N GLU A 293 -27.18 -4.24 -59.33
CA GLU A 293 -27.36 -5.64 -58.93
C GLU A 293 -28.73 -5.90 -58.28
N LEU A 294 -29.32 -4.89 -57.64
CA LEU A 294 -30.71 -4.93 -57.18
C LEU A 294 -31.74 -4.74 -58.32
N GLY A 295 -31.31 -4.71 -59.58
CA GLY A 295 -32.19 -4.71 -60.75
C GLY A 295 -33.05 -3.45 -60.89
N ILE A 296 -32.57 -2.30 -60.42
CA ILE A 296 -33.34 -1.05 -60.51
C ILE A 296 -32.95 -0.30 -61.79
N GLU A 297 -33.40 -0.84 -62.93
CA GLU A 297 -33.65 0.02 -64.08
C GLU A 297 -34.78 0.99 -63.72
N ARG A 298 -34.73 2.21 -64.27
CA ARG A 298 -35.81 3.19 -64.18
C ARG A 298 -37.04 2.65 -64.93
N GLU A 299 -37.73 1.65 -64.38
CA GLU A 299 -39.06 1.33 -64.88
C GLU A 299 -39.98 2.48 -64.49
N SER A 300 -40.35 3.24 -65.51
CA SER A 300 -41.35 4.29 -65.44
C SER A 300 -42.59 3.79 -64.70
N ILE A 301 -43.16 4.68 -63.88
CA ILE A 301 -44.39 4.53 -63.09
C ILE A 301 -45.59 3.99 -63.92
N GLY A 302 -45.49 3.93 -65.26
CA GLY A 302 -46.51 3.42 -66.18
C GLY A 302 -46.83 1.92 -66.10
N LYS A 303 -45.96 1.06 -65.54
CA LYS A 303 -46.27 -0.39 -65.38
C LYS A 303 -47.10 -0.73 -64.13
N PHE A 304 -47.42 0.27 -63.30
CA PHE A 304 -48.16 0.09 -62.04
C PHE A 304 -49.66 -0.25 -62.23
N LEU A 305 -50.22 0.00 -63.42
CA LEU A 305 -51.65 -0.17 -63.67
C LEU A 305 -52.07 -1.57 -64.13
N THR A 306 -51.13 -2.47 -64.43
CA THR A 306 -51.46 -3.71 -65.16
C THR A 306 -51.40 -5.02 -64.37
N GLN A 307 -50.97 -5.05 -63.10
CA GLN A 307 -50.96 -6.31 -62.31
C GLN A 307 -51.48 -6.10 -60.88
N LYS A 308 -52.69 -6.61 -60.60
CA LYS A 308 -53.42 -6.40 -59.34
C LYS A 308 -52.99 -7.33 -58.17
N ASP A 309 -52.19 -8.37 -58.41
CA ASP A 309 -51.96 -9.44 -57.42
C ASP A 309 -50.63 -9.38 -56.65
N LYS A 310 -49.77 -8.36 -56.87
CA LYS A 310 -48.46 -8.20 -56.19
C LYS A 310 -48.33 -6.95 -55.32
N LYS A 311 -49.45 -6.38 -54.86
CA LYS A 311 -49.46 -5.07 -54.17
C LYS A 311 -48.76 -5.05 -52.81
N PHE A 312 -48.81 -6.12 -52.03
CA PHE A 312 -48.16 -6.17 -50.70
C PHE A 312 -46.65 -6.46 -50.77
N SER A 313 -46.21 -7.23 -51.76
CA SER A 313 -44.77 -7.49 -51.99
C SER A 313 -44.05 -6.21 -52.39
N TYR A 314 -44.66 -5.40 -53.25
CA TYR A 314 -44.04 -4.16 -53.76
C TYR A 314 -43.99 -3.03 -52.73
N VAL A 315 -44.95 -2.94 -51.81
CA VAL A 315 -44.90 -1.96 -50.70
C VAL A 315 -43.81 -2.33 -49.69
N LYS A 316 -43.68 -3.62 -49.37
CA LYS A 316 -42.57 -4.12 -48.54
C LYS A 316 -41.21 -3.83 -49.21
N GLU A 317 -41.13 -4.08 -50.51
CA GLU A 317 -39.94 -3.80 -51.34
C GLU A 317 -39.62 -2.28 -51.41
N MET A 318 -40.63 -1.41 -51.49
CA MET A 318 -40.44 0.05 -51.40
C MET A 318 -39.99 0.52 -50.01
N ILE A 319 -40.48 -0.10 -48.93
CA ILE A 319 -40.06 0.23 -47.55
C ILE A 319 -38.62 -0.24 -47.31
N GLU A 320 -38.27 -1.46 -47.75
CA GLU A 320 -36.91 -1.97 -47.70
C GLU A 320 -35.96 -1.12 -48.56
N LYS A 321 -36.40 -0.70 -49.76
CA LYS A 321 -35.68 0.26 -50.62
C LYS A 321 -35.43 1.59 -49.92
N ARG A 322 -36.45 2.18 -49.29
CA ARG A 322 -36.30 3.47 -48.60
C ARG A 322 -35.42 3.35 -47.36
N LYS A 323 -35.46 2.21 -46.66
CA LYS A 323 -34.57 1.92 -45.52
C LYS A 323 -33.12 1.78 -45.97
N LEU A 324 -32.85 0.97 -47.00
CA LEU A 324 -31.51 0.79 -47.58
C LEU A 324 -30.95 2.09 -48.17
N GLU A 325 -31.77 2.87 -48.89
CA GLU A 325 -31.38 4.20 -49.38
C GLU A 325 -31.07 5.17 -48.23
N SER A 326 -31.79 5.08 -47.11
CA SER A 326 -31.52 5.91 -45.93
C SER A 326 -30.20 5.51 -45.25
N GLU A 327 -29.91 4.20 -45.17
CA GLU A 327 -28.68 3.65 -44.60
C GLU A 327 -27.48 3.98 -45.49
N GLU A 328 -27.63 3.88 -46.81
CA GLU A 328 -26.61 4.28 -47.79
C GLU A 328 -26.32 5.78 -47.73
N LYS A 329 -27.36 6.63 -47.70
CA LYS A 329 -27.18 8.09 -47.53
C LYS A 329 -26.50 8.42 -46.20
N LYS A 330 -26.80 7.68 -45.12
CA LYS A 330 -26.10 7.83 -43.83
C LYS A 330 -24.63 7.44 -43.95
N LEU A 331 -24.29 6.35 -44.63
CA LEU A 331 -22.92 5.90 -44.85
C LEU A 331 -22.11 6.87 -45.73
N VAL A 332 -22.69 7.36 -46.84
CA VAL A 332 -22.05 8.35 -47.72
C VAL A 332 -21.85 9.69 -47.00
N ARG A 333 -22.85 10.12 -46.21
CA ARG A 333 -22.76 11.34 -45.41
C ARG A 333 -21.72 11.20 -44.30
N ALA A 334 -21.64 10.03 -43.65
CA ALA A 334 -20.60 9.73 -42.67
C ALA A 334 -19.21 9.73 -43.32
N ALA A 335 -19.01 9.03 -44.43
CA ALA A 335 -17.73 8.98 -45.15
C ALA A 335 -17.26 10.37 -45.62
N SER A 336 -18.19 11.20 -46.14
CA SER A 336 -17.90 12.58 -46.52
C SER A 336 -17.49 13.44 -45.32
N LYS A 337 -18.18 13.30 -44.18
CA LYS A 337 -17.83 13.98 -42.92
C LYS A 337 -16.46 13.54 -42.40
N THR A 338 -16.17 12.22 -42.37
CA THR A 338 -14.87 11.67 -41.94
C THR A 338 -13.72 12.18 -42.81
N ARG A 339 -13.92 12.27 -44.14
CA ARG A 339 -12.93 12.84 -45.06
C ARG A 339 -12.68 14.33 -44.83
N ARG A 340 -13.76 15.12 -44.66
CA ARG A 340 -13.65 16.56 -44.40
C ARG A 340 -12.93 16.82 -43.07
N LEU A 341 -13.26 16.03 -42.05
CA LEU A 341 -12.64 16.08 -40.73
C LEU A 341 -11.16 15.68 -40.79
N GLY A 342 -10.82 14.60 -41.50
CA GLY A 342 -9.43 14.18 -41.69
C GLY A 342 -8.57 15.25 -42.36
N ARG A 343 -9.07 15.87 -43.44
CA ARG A 343 -8.38 16.99 -44.11
C ARG A 343 -8.25 18.23 -43.23
N TYR A 344 -9.27 18.52 -42.43
CA TYR A 344 -9.23 19.65 -41.50
C TYR A 344 -8.15 19.42 -40.43
N ILE A 345 -8.09 18.23 -39.86
CA ILE A 345 -7.07 17.84 -38.87
C ILE A 345 -5.67 17.89 -39.48
N GLU A 346 -5.50 17.37 -40.70
CA GLU A 346 -4.20 17.39 -41.39
C GLU A 346 -3.74 18.81 -41.72
N ARG A 347 -4.65 19.68 -42.15
CA ARG A 347 -4.36 21.10 -42.36
C ARG A 347 -4.01 21.80 -41.05
N LEU A 348 -4.78 21.54 -39.99
CA LEU A 348 -4.57 22.12 -38.67
C LEU A 348 -3.17 21.78 -38.11
N PHE A 349 -2.72 20.54 -38.25
CA PHE A 349 -1.38 20.14 -37.79
C PHE A 349 -0.24 20.68 -38.66
N ARG A 350 -0.53 21.01 -39.92
CA ARG A 350 0.45 21.62 -40.83
C ARG A 350 0.60 23.12 -40.58
N GLU A 351 -0.48 23.78 -40.17
CA GLU A 351 -0.52 25.21 -39.83
C GLU A 351 -0.04 25.46 -38.40
N ASP A 352 -0.37 24.58 -37.46
CA ASP A 352 0.04 24.65 -36.05
C ASP A 352 0.51 23.28 -35.56
N SER A 353 1.82 23.12 -35.37
CA SER A 353 2.41 21.89 -34.85
C SER A 353 2.06 21.62 -33.38
N GLU A 354 1.65 22.63 -32.61
CA GLU A 354 1.22 22.47 -31.21
C GLU A 354 -0.25 22.03 -31.10
N ALA A 355 -1.04 22.15 -32.17
CA ALA A 355 -2.43 21.72 -32.20
C ALA A 355 -2.57 20.20 -32.02
N GLU A 356 -1.61 19.40 -32.49
CA GLU A 356 -1.58 17.94 -32.28
C GLU A 356 -1.45 17.60 -30.79
N ASP A 357 -0.51 18.26 -30.11
CA ASP A 357 -0.29 18.08 -28.67
C ASP A 357 -1.48 18.60 -27.83
N THR A 358 -2.18 19.61 -28.31
CA THR A 358 -3.35 20.21 -27.65
C THR A 358 -4.61 19.34 -27.82
N ILE A 359 -4.85 18.82 -29.02
CA ILE A 359 -5.99 17.94 -29.32
C ILE A 359 -5.83 16.57 -28.67
N THR A 360 -4.61 16.04 -28.63
CA THR A 360 -4.31 14.79 -27.91
C THR A 360 -4.26 15.00 -26.39
N ALA A 361 -4.41 16.23 -25.90
CA ALA A 361 -4.28 16.59 -24.48
C ALA A 361 -2.91 16.17 -23.88
N LYS A 362 -1.90 15.98 -24.73
CA LYS A 362 -0.54 15.61 -24.34
C LYS A 362 0.14 16.74 -23.57
N SER A 363 -0.23 17.99 -23.89
CA SER A 363 0.17 19.21 -23.19
C SER A 363 -0.55 19.41 -21.84
N SER A 364 -1.71 18.80 -21.64
CA SER A 364 -2.52 18.93 -20.42
C SER A 364 -1.92 18.23 -19.21
N ALA A 365 -1.08 17.22 -19.44
CA ALA A 365 -0.39 16.53 -18.36
C ALA A 365 0.91 17.30 -18.00
N PRO A 366 1.16 17.60 -16.71
CA PRO A 366 2.28 18.43 -16.27
C PRO A 366 3.63 17.96 -16.83
N ARG A 367 4.51 18.90 -17.15
CA ARG A 367 5.88 18.60 -17.64
C ARG A 367 6.64 17.86 -16.54
N ALA A 368 7.22 16.69 -16.87
CA ALA A 368 7.92 15.84 -15.92
C ALA A 368 9.04 16.57 -15.17
N ARG A 369 9.73 17.52 -15.83
CA ARG A 369 10.77 18.36 -15.22
C ARG A 369 10.23 19.26 -14.11
N ASN A 370 9.10 19.95 -14.34
CA ASN A 370 8.53 20.85 -13.34
C ASN A 370 7.98 20.07 -12.15
N LEU A 371 7.40 18.89 -12.43
CA LEU A 371 6.93 17.97 -11.41
C LEU A 371 8.11 17.43 -10.58
N ALA A 372 9.21 17.02 -11.22
CA ALA A 372 10.42 16.59 -10.53
C ALA A 372 11.02 17.68 -9.64
N ILE A 373 11.17 18.91 -10.15
CA ILE A 373 11.74 20.04 -9.40
C ILE A 373 10.87 20.40 -8.19
N SER A 374 9.54 20.49 -8.37
CA SER A 374 8.64 20.82 -7.26
C SER A 374 8.64 19.72 -6.19
N THR A 375 8.75 18.46 -6.63
CA THR A 375 8.78 17.29 -5.76
C THR A 375 10.07 17.23 -4.95
N ILE A 376 11.23 17.39 -5.60
CA ILE A 376 12.54 17.41 -4.94
C ILE A 376 12.65 18.59 -3.97
N SER A 377 12.21 19.79 -4.39
CA SER A 377 12.26 20.98 -3.53
C SER A 377 11.41 20.81 -2.26
N ASN A 378 10.18 20.31 -2.39
CA ASN A 378 9.31 20.05 -1.25
C ASN A 378 9.85 18.93 -0.35
N ALA A 379 10.37 17.84 -0.93
CA ALA A 379 11.00 16.76 -0.18
C ALA A 379 12.23 17.24 0.61
N ALA A 380 13.10 18.02 -0.04
CA ALA A 380 14.29 18.59 0.60
C ALA A 380 13.92 19.53 1.75
N PHE A 381 12.93 20.39 1.56
CA PHE A 381 12.45 21.28 2.63
C PHE A 381 11.92 20.49 3.84
N ARG A 382 11.10 19.45 3.59
CA ARG A 382 10.60 18.58 4.67
C ARG A 382 11.73 17.82 5.37
N LEU A 383 12.69 17.29 4.61
CA LEU A 383 13.84 16.58 5.14
C LEU A 383 14.67 17.49 6.07
N ILE A 384 14.97 18.71 5.62
CA ILE A 384 15.72 19.69 6.43
C ILE A 384 14.94 20.04 7.70
N MET A 385 13.64 20.28 7.60
CA MET A 385 12.80 20.53 8.77
C MET A 385 12.77 19.35 9.73
N LEU A 386 12.67 18.12 9.23
CA LEU A 386 12.68 16.92 10.06
C LEU A 386 14.02 16.76 10.77
N ILE A 387 15.14 16.94 10.06
CA ILE A 387 16.48 16.90 10.65
C ILE A 387 16.63 17.95 11.76
N LEU A 388 16.16 19.18 11.52
CA LEU A 388 16.19 20.25 12.52
C LEU A 388 15.33 19.90 13.74
N ILE A 389 14.11 19.40 13.55
CA ILE A 389 13.22 19.01 14.65
C ILE A 389 13.82 17.84 15.44
N SER A 390 14.33 16.80 14.76
CA SER A 390 14.99 15.67 15.40
C SER A 390 16.21 16.10 16.21
N PHE A 391 17.01 17.04 15.70
CA PHE A 391 18.14 17.59 16.46
C PHE A 391 17.69 18.31 17.74
N ILE A 392 16.63 19.12 17.66
CA ILE A 392 16.08 19.79 18.84
C ILE A 392 15.64 18.77 19.91
N ILE A 393 15.03 17.66 19.49
CA ILE A 393 14.53 16.62 20.38
C ILE A 393 15.67 15.86 21.06
N ILE A 394 16.74 15.57 20.32
CA ILE A 394 17.86 14.73 20.81
C ILE A 394 18.83 15.53 21.70
N HIS A 395 18.87 16.86 21.55
CA HIS A 395 19.78 17.75 22.29
C HIS A 395 19.06 18.73 23.22
N PRO A 396 18.22 18.26 24.16
CA PRO A 396 17.48 19.15 25.06
C PRO A 396 18.43 19.99 25.93
N ASN A 397 19.55 19.41 26.37
CA ASN A 397 20.55 20.08 27.20
C ASN A 397 21.20 21.28 26.51
N TRP A 398 21.44 21.20 25.19
CA TRP A 398 21.98 22.33 24.43
C TRP A 398 20.99 23.50 24.41
N PHE A 399 19.70 23.20 24.25
CA PHE A 399 18.64 24.22 24.29
C PHE A 399 18.48 24.82 25.69
N PHE A 400 18.50 24.01 26.74
CA PHE A 400 18.38 24.50 28.12
C PHE A 400 19.52 25.42 28.51
N LYS A 401 20.76 25.12 28.10
CA LYS A 401 21.94 25.94 28.41
C LYS A 401 22.04 27.18 27.54
N ASN A 402 21.87 27.06 26.22
CA ASN A 402 22.21 28.14 25.28
C ASN A 402 21.00 29.00 24.85
N VAL A 403 19.80 28.43 24.80
CA VAL A 403 18.59 29.13 24.31
C VAL A 403 17.74 29.64 25.46
N PHE A 404 17.43 28.77 26.43
CA PHE A 404 16.60 29.13 27.59
C PHE A 404 17.43 29.68 28.77
N GLN A 405 18.75 29.53 28.74
CA GLN A 405 19.69 30.02 29.77
C GLN A 405 19.24 29.63 31.18
N LEU A 406 18.80 28.38 31.36
CA LEU A 406 18.33 27.91 32.65
C LEU A 406 19.48 27.85 33.67
N PRO A 407 19.21 28.13 34.96
CA PRO A 407 20.23 28.06 36.01
C PRO A 407 20.90 26.68 36.07
N PRO A 408 22.20 26.61 36.46
CA PRO A 408 22.95 25.36 36.58
C PRO A 408 22.25 24.30 37.43
N ALA A 409 21.56 24.73 38.49
CA ALA A 409 20.78 23.88 39.38
C ALA A 409 19.67 23.06 38.66
N ILE A 410 19.16 23.56 37.53
CA ILE A 410 18.19 22.84 36.70
C ILE A 410 18.91 22.05 35.62
N THR A 411 19.92 22.62 34.95
CA THR A 411 20.61 21.98 33.81
C THR A 411 21.56 20.83 34.19
N GLU A 412 21.98 20.75 35.44
CA GLU A 412 22.83 19.67 35.97
C GLU A 412 22.05 18.67 36.81
N SER A 413 20.73 18.87 36.96
CA SER A 413 19.87 17.93 37.65
C SER A 413 19.77 16.62 36.87
N VAL A 414 19.86 15.49 37.55
CA VAL A 414 19.64 14.14 36.99
C VAL A 414 18.30 14.06 36.23
N ALA A 415 17.31 14.87 36.63
CA ALA A 415 16.02 14.97 35.94
C ALA A 415 16.12 15.47 34.49
N THR A 416 17.15 16.23 34.11
CA THR A 416 17.34 16.70 32.71
C THR A 416 17.76 15.61 31.74
N LEU A 417 18.23 14.48 32.25
CA LEU A 417 18.49 13.27 31.46
C LEU A 417 17.27 12.33 31.41
N SER A 418 16.18 12.67 32.10
CA SER A 418 15.02 11.80 32.20
C SER A 418 14.11 11.93 30.96
N PRO A 419 13.48 10.82 30.50
CA PRO A 419 12.59 10.84 29.33
C PRO A 419 11.41 11.81 29.44
N GLU A 420 10.99 12.13 30.67
CA GLU A 420 9.90 13.08 30.94
C GLU A 420 10.22 14.49 30.46
N ILE A 421 11.49 14.92 30.55
CA ILE A 421 11.91 16.24 30.07
C ILE A 421 11.95 16.29 28.53
N ILE A 422 12.28 15.18 27.88
CA ILE A 422 12.15 15.03 26.42
C ILE A 422 10.67 15.15 26.02
N LEU A 423 9.75 14.51 26.75
CA LEU A 423 8.29 14.61 26.53
C LEU A 423 7.76 16.04 26.73
N ILE A 424 8.22 16.75 27.75
CA ILE A 424 7.85 18.15 28.00
C ILE A 424 8.34 19.05 26.85
N LEU A 425 9.52 18.78 26.28
CA LEU A 425 10.06 19.51 25.12
C LEU A 425 9.31 19.16 23.82
N LEU A 426 8.82 17.93 23.70
CA LEU A 426 8.01 17.44 22.57
C LEU A 426 6.58 18.00 22.58
N LEU A 427 6.01 18.28 23.75
CA LEU A 427 4.63 18.75 23.88
C LEU A 427 4.32 20.04 23.10
N PRO A 428 5.15 21.11 23.13
CA PRO A 428 4.98 22.28 22.26
C PRO A 428 5.06 21.95 20.76
N ILE A 429 5.92 21.00 20.38
CA ILE A 429 6.10 20.56 18.99
C ILE A 429 4.86 19.75 18.53
N ILE A 430 4.33 18.89 19.38
CA ILE A 430 3.10 18.13 19.12
C ILE A 430 1.92 19.09 19.00
N LEU A 431 1.84 20.11 19.87
CA LEU A 431 0.80 21.14 19.84
C LEU A 431 0.91 22.08 18.63
N LEU A 432 2.07 22.17 17.97
CA LEU A 432 2.22 22.92 16.71
C LEU A 432 1.38 22.31 15.58
N PHE A 433 1.21 20.99 15.52
CA PHE A 433 0.41 20.34 14.48
C PHE A 433 -1.08 20.76 14.47
N PRO A 434 -1.84 20.71 15.59
CA PRO A 434 -3.21 21.19 15.62
C PRO A 434 -3.31 22.71 15.42
N VAL A 435 -2.31 23.49 15.86
CA VAL A 435 -2.27 24.95 15.62
C VAL A 435 -2.09 25.25 14.14
N ILE A 436 -1.11 24.63 13.47
CA ILE A 436 -0.91 24.75 12.02
C ILE A 436 -2.15 24.26 11.27
N GLY A 437 -2.75 23.16 11.69
CA GLY A 437 -4.00 22.65 11.14
C GLY A 437 -5.14 23.67 11.21
N LYS A 438 -5.31 24.34 12.36
CA LYS A 438 -6.28 25.45 12.51
C LYS A 438 -5.94 26.64 11.61
N ILE A 439 -4.68 27.02 11.50
CA ILE A 439 -4.24 28.12 10.63
C ILE A 439 -4.54 27.80 9.15
N ILE A 440 -4.22 26.60 8.69
CA ILE A 440 -4.51 26.16 7.32
C ILE A 440 -6.02 26.15 7.06
N SER A 441 -6.80 25.60 8.00
CA SER A 441 -8.26 25.59 7.91
C SER A 441 -8.83 27.01 7.83
N TYR A 442 -8.32 27.92 8.66
CA TYR A 442 -8.70 29.33 8.65
C TYR A 442 -8.36 30.02 7.33
N ILE A 443 -7.14 29.83 6.80
CA ILE A 443 -6.72 30.39 5.50
C ILE A 443 -7.58 29.82 4.37
N LYS A 444 -7.85 28.52 4.37
CA LYS A 444 -8.69 27.87 3.36
C LYS A 444 -10.12 28.42 3.39
N HIS A 445 -10.71 28.55 4.58
CA HIS A 445 -12.03 29.13 4.78
C HIS A 445 -12.08 30.59 4.29
N ARG A 446 -11.08 31.40 4.64
CA ARG A 446 -10.97 32.79 4.19
C ARG A 446 -10.83 32.90 2.67
N THR A 447 -10.01 32.05 2.06
CA THR A 447 -9.80 32.02 0.60
C THR A 447 -11.07 31.60 -0.13
N LEU A 448 -11.82 30.64 0.42
CA LEU A 448 -13.08 30.15 -0.13
C LEU A 448 -14.18 31.23 -0.03
N VAL A 449 -14.27 31.93 1.11
CA VAL A 449 -15.15 33.09 1.28
C VAL A 449 -14.81 34.22 0.31
N LEU A 450 -13.52 34.49 0.06
CA LEU A 450 -13.09 35.49 -0.92
C LEU A 450 -13.48 35.11 -2.35
N ARG A 451 -13.34 33.83 -2.74
CA ARG A 451 -13.80 33.34 -4.06
C ARG A 451 -15.31 33.43 -4.22
N LEU A 452 -16.08 33.03 -3.21
CA LEU A 452 -17.54 33.15 -3.24
C LEU A 452 -18.00 34.61 -3.35
N LYS A 453 -17.31 35.56 -2.70
CA LYS A 453 -17.56 37.00 -2.87
C LYS A 453 -17.22 37.49 -4.29
N GLN A 454 -16.17 36.95 -4.91
CA GLN A 454 -15.82 37.28 -6.30
C GLN A 454 -16.84 36.71 -7.30
N GLU A 455 -17.30 35.47 -7.09
CA GLU A 455 -18.35 34.85 -7.92
C GLU A 455 -19.72 35.55 -7.75
N GLY A 456 -20.06 36.00 -6.53
CA GLY A 456 -21.24 36.82 -6.27
C GLY A 456 -21.20 38.16 -7.02
N LYS A 457 -20.06 38.86 -6.99
CA LYS A 457 -19.84 40.08 -7.77
C LYS A 457 -19.91 39.84 -9.28
N ILE A 458 -19.38 38.72 -9.77
CA ILE A 458 -19.44 38.36 -11.19
C ILE A 458 -20.89 38.09 -11.63
N LYS A 459 -21.72 37.45 -10.78
CA LYS A 459 -23.15 37.27 -11.03
C LYS A 459 -23.93 38.59 -11.04
N GLU A 460 -23.63 39.51 -10.12
CA GLU A 460 -24.22 40.86 -10.15
C GLU A 460 -23.84 41.62 -11.43
N ILE A 461 -22.58 41.53 -11.87
CA ILE A 461 -22.13 42.15 -13.12
C ILE A 461 -22.83 41.50 -14.32
N LEU A 462 -22.93 40.17 -14.40
CA LEU A 462 -23.65 39.45 -15.46
C LEU A 462 -25.15 39.76 -15.49
N ALA A 463 -25.80 39.91 -14.34
CA ALA A 463 -27.19 40.34 -14.25
C ALA A 463 -27.35 41.79 -14.73
N SER A 464 -26.43 42.68 -14.34
CA SER A 464 -26.44 44.08 -14.80
C SER A 464 -26.20 44.21 -16.31
N VAL A 465 -25.40 43.31 -16.91
CA VAL A 465 -25.11 43.30 -18.36
C VAL A 465 -26.25 42.63 -19.14
N GLY A 466 -26.93 41.63 -18.56
CA GLY A 466 -28.10 40.99 -19.15
C GLY A 466 -29.30 41.93 -19.36
N ASP A 467 -29.42 42.98 -18.54
CA ASP A 467 -30.46 44.01 -18.70
C ASP A 467 -30.19 45.00 -19.86
N TYR A 468 -28.95 45.08 -20.37
CA TYR A 468 -28.64 45.92 -21.53
C TYR A 468 -28.93 45.25 -22.88
N VAL A 469 -29.11 43.93 -22.92
CA VAL A 469 -29.30 43.17 -24.18
C VAL A 469 -30.78 42.92 -24.49
N LYS A 470 -31.70 43.21 -23.56
CA LYS A 470 -33.14 42.90 -23.69
C LYS A 470 -34.03 43.99 -24.30
N LYS A 471 -33.45 45.05 -24.91
CA LYS A 471 -34.23 46.19 -25.43
C LYS A 471 -34.41 46.26 -26.95
N GLU A 472 -33.97 45.25 -27.71
CA GLU A 472 -34.27 45.17 -29.15
C GLU A 472 -34.93 43.84 -29.50
N GLU A 473 -36.12 43.58 -28.94
CA GLU A 473 -37.07 42.65 -29.53
C GLU A 473 -38.04 43.44 -30.41
N ILE A 474 -37.85 43.30 -31.72
CA ILE A 474 -38.80 43.72 -32.76
C ILE A 474 -40.00 42.75 -32.70
N PRO A 475 -41.26 43.24 -32.73
CA PRO A 475 -42.44 42.42 -32.49
C PRO A 475 -42.90 41.63 -33.74
N GLU A 476 -43.35 40.41 -33.45
CA GLU A 476 -44.44 39.60 -34.03
C GLU A 476 -44.64 39.51 -35.56
N ASP A 477 -44.64 38.26 -36.08
CA ASP A 477 -45.92 37.61 -36.46
C ASP A 477 -45.78 36.07 -36.60
N GLN A 478 -46.57 35.35 -35.79
CA GLN A 478 -47.47 34.20 -36.06
C GLN A 478 -47.07 33.19 -37.17
N THR A 479 -47.20 31.85 -37.09
CA THR A 479 -48.00 30.85 -36.33
C THR A 479 -47.40 29.48 -36.75
N GLU A 480 -47.38 28.38 -36.01
CA GLU A 480 -48.49 27.49 -35.66
C GLU A 480 -48.04 26.47 -34.59
N GLU A 481 -49.03 25.97 -33.86
CA GLU A 481 -49.02 25.18 -32.65
C GLU A 481 -48.56 23.72 -32.81
N GLU A 482 -47.88 23.18 -31.80
CA GLU A 482 -48.09 21.79 -31.35
C GLU A 482 -48.18 21.77 -29.81
N ILE A 483 -49.35 21.36 -29.31
CA ILE A 483 -49.72 21.18 -27.90
C ILE A 483 -49.25 19.79 -27.42
N PRO A 484 -48.86 19.62 -26.13
CA PRO A 484 -48.25 18.41 -25.58
C PRO A 484 -49.27 17.47 -24.89
N PHE A 485 -48.95 16.18 -24.81
CA PHE A 485 -49.61 15.18 -23.94
C PHE A 485 -48.53 14.19 -23.47
N SER A 486 -48.00 14.30 -22.25
CA SER A 486 -48.54 13.91 -20.92
C SER A 486 -47.81 12.66 -20.40
N GLU A 487 -47.08 12.85 -19.31
CA GLU A 487 -46.83 11.79 -18.31
C GLU A 487 -48.15 11.17 -17.86
N ILE A 488 -48.14 9.86 -17.57
CA ILE A 488 -48.71 9.22 -16.37
C ILE A 488 -48.41 7.71 -16.46
N ALA A 489 -47.77 7.18 -15.41
CA ALA A 489 -47.85 5.85 -14.79
C ALA A 489 -47.80 4.59 -15.68
N THR A 490 -47.11 3.49 -15.35
CA THR A 490 -47.13 2.67 -14.11
C THR A 490 -45.86 1.79 -14.12
N GLU A 491 -45.17 1.58 -13.01
CA GLU A 491 -45.36 0.46 -12.07
C GLU A 491 -45.60 -0.93 -12.69
N ALA A 492 -44.78 -1.87 -12.22
CA ALA A 492 -44.89 -3.34 -12.23
C ALA A 492 -44.59 -4.11 -13.54
N THR A 493 -43.42 -4.74 -13.58
CA THR A 493 -43.29 -6.21 -13.52
C THR A 493 -41.90 -6.63 -13.04
#